data_AF-A0AA39VV56-F1
#
_entry.id   AF-A0AA39VV56-F1
#
_cell.length_a   1.000
_cell.length_b   1.000
_cell.length_c   1.000
_cell.angle_alpha   90.00
_cell.angle_beta   90.00
_cell.angle_gamma   90.00
#
_symmetry.space_group_name_H-M   'P 1'
#
loop_
_entity.id
_entity.type
_entity.pdbx_description
1 polymer ?
#
loop_
_entity_poly.entity_id
_entity_poly.type
_entity_poly.pdbx_seq_one_letter_code
_entity_poly.pdbx_strand_id
1 'polypeptide(L)'
;MKEMEVNRKYNAFVNDPNLLFRYIGIDASVSQSFFRELEDPMEWLGIKHMDAYINLLCKRKNDLMEKKQFKRKVAVVDCAFFNELTLIWRQFQPNFHAPLTKVFYPGKFNVPLDLIEYAIGNKPAWGTAWASVDDVIVPYFVGGSHWIFSVVHLHNWNITIYDSNSHLLPNNPKHRQEQVLPLRRLFPLICKKSGYYDDSKRRKQGLACMKAVRLAPYQFPCQVDGSSCGAFMLKGIEYVMVGKEPNFDFVQQDIPAFRKQAARDIFANSIEIE
;
A
#
# COMPACT_ATOMS: atom_id res chain seq x y z
N MET A 1 -17.16 0.75 -25.77
CA MET A 1 -16.84 2.05 -26.41
C MET A 1 -15.74 2.79 -25.65
N LYS A 2 -15.91 3.04 -24.33
CA LYS A 2 -14.93 3.74 -23.47
C LYS A 2 -13.55 3.06 -23.42
N GLU A 3 -13.50 1.73 -23.27
CA GLU A 3 -12.25 0.98 -23.19
C GLU A 3 -11.47 0.94 -24.52
N MET A 4 -12.16 0.79 -25.65
CA MET A 4 -11.52 0.85 -26.97
C MET A 4 -10.91 2.22 -27.25
N GLU A 5 -11.56 3.30 -26.80
CA GLU A 5 -11.04 4.66 -26.94
C GLU A 5 -9.81 4.89 -26.06
N VAL A 6 -9.84 4.43 -24.81
CA VAL A 6 -8.67 4.45 -23.90
C VAL A 6 -7.49 3.70 -24.53
N ASN A 7 -7.72 2.48 -25.05
CA ASN A 7 -6.68 1.69 -25.70
C ASN A 7 -6.11 2.42 -26.92
N ARG A 8 -6.96 3.06 -27.72
CA ARG A 8 -6.51 3.85 -28.89
C ARG A 8 -5.63 5.03 -28.44
N LYS A 9 -6.06 5.80 -27.44
CA LYS A 9 -5.31 6.95 -26.91
C LYS A 9 -4.01 6.51 -26.25
N TYR A 10 -4.03 5.45 -25.46
CA TYR A 10 -2.84 4.88 -24.83
C TYR A 10 -1.80 4.44 -25.88
N ASN A 11 -2.23 3.71 -26.90
CA ASN A 11 -1.35 3.27 -27.98
C ASN A 11 -0.77 4.47 -28.76
N ALA A 12 -1.55 5.53 -28.98
CA ALA A 12 -1.03 6.76 -29.59
C ALA A 12 0.03 7.41 -28.69
N PHE A 13 -0.27 7.54 -27.39
CA PHE A 13 0.63 8.12 -26.40
C PHE A 13 1.97 7.40 -26.30
N VAL A 14 1.98 6.06 -26.25
CA VAL A 14 3.23 5.27 -26.14
C VAL A 14 4.19 5.51 -27.31
N ASN A 15 3.68 6.00 -28.45
CA ASN A 15 4.42 6.24 -29.68
C ASN A 15 4.83 7.71 -29.92
N ASP A 16 4.37 8.69 -29.12
CA ASP A 16 4.73 10.10 -29.30
C ASP A 16 5.53 10.64 -28.11
N PRO A 17 6.88 10.68 -28.18
CA PRO A 17 7.76 10.97 -27.04
C PRO A 17 7.58 12.35 -26.40
N ASN A 18 6.84 13.27 -27.01
CA ASN A 18 6.65 14.62 -26.49
C ASN A 18 5.46 14.74 -25.52
N LEU A 19 4.60 13.74 -25.44
CA LEU A 19 3.40 13.80 -24.61
C LEU A 19 3.71 13.55 -23.14
N LEU A 20 3.17 14.42 -22.28
CA LEU A 20 3.25 14.31 -20.82
C LEU A 20 1.84 14.27 -20.23
N PHE A 21 1.69 13.48 -19.17
CA PHE A 21 0.43 13.34 -18.46
C PHE A 21 0.63 13.66 -16.98
N ARG A 22 -0.41 14.23 -16.36
CA ARG A 22 -0.53 14.31 -14.90
C ARG A 22 -1.51 13.26 -14.44
N TYR A 23 -1.08 12.40 -13.53
CA TYR A 23 -1.98 11.44 -12.89
C TYR A 23 -2.93 12.16 -11.93
N ILE A 24 -4.24 11.87 -12.01
CA ILE A 24 -5.22 12.48 -11.12
C ILE A 24 -5.02 11.94 -9.70
N GLY A 25 -4.51 12.79 -8.80
CA GLY A 25 -4.17 12.43 -7.42
C GLY A 25 -2.69 12.55 -7.07
N ILE A 26 -1.83 12.87 -8.05
CA ILE A 26 -0.40 13.13 -7.83
C ILE A 26 -0.01 14.40 -8.60
N ASP A 27 0.70 15.32 -7.96
CA ASP A 27 1.05 16.61 -8.57
C ASP A 27 2.19 16.52 -9.61
N ALA A 28 2.88 15.38 -9.69
CA ALA A 28 3.96 15.14 -10.63
C ALA A 28 3.43 14.72 -12.02
N SER A 29 4.03 15.29 -13.07
CA SER A 29 3.89 14.76 -14.43
C SER A 29 4.65 13.44 -14.56
N VAL A 30 4.15 12.58 -15.45
CA VAL A 30 4.74 11.29 -15.81
C VAL A 30 4.91 11.22 -17.33
N SER A 31 6.04 10.65 -17.75
CA SER A 31 6.37 10.42 -19.15
C SER A 31 6.01 8.98 -19.55
N GLN A 32 6.27 8.61 -20.80
CA GLN A 32 6.15 7.22 -21.25
C GLN A 32 7.04 6.24 -20.50
N SER A 33 8.19 6.67 -19.94
CA SER A 33 9.09 5.75 -19.24
C SER A 33 8.38 5.13 -18.04
N PHE A 34 7.59 5.92 -17.31
CA PHE A 34 6.72 5.42 -16.24
C PHE A 34 5.81 4.28 -16.71
N PHE A 35 5.15 4.45 -17.85
CA PHE A 35 4.23 3.42 -18.37
C PHE A 35 4.98 2.21 -18.92
N ARG A 36 6.11 2.41 -19.60
CA ARG A 36 6.96 1.32 -20.10
C ARG A 36 7.54 0.48 -18.95
N GLU A 37 8.07 1.14 -17.92
CA GLU A 37 8.53 0.51 -16.68
C GLU A 37 7.38 -0.27 -16.01
N LEU A 38 6.18 0.31 -15.95
CA LEU A 38 5.03 -0.37 -15.39
C LEU A 38 4.62 -1.61 -16.20
N GLU A 39 4.69 -1.57 -17.53
CA GLU A 39 4.29 -2.69 -18.40
C GLU A 39 5.33 -3.80 -18.51
N ASP A 40 6.63 -3.47 -18.42
CA ASP A 40 7.71 -4.44 -18.60
C ASP A 40 7.86 -5.34 -17.37
N PRO A 41 7.59 -6.65 -17.47
CA PRO A 41 7.69 -7.57 -16.33
C PRO A 41 9.11 -7.64 -15.71
N MET A 42 10.15 -7.28 -16.45
CA MET A 42 11.54 -7.29 -15.96
C MET A 42 11.88 -6.05 -15.15
N GLU A 43 11.11 -4.97 -15.27
CA GLU A 43 11.37 -3.71 -14.59
C GLU A 43 10.86 -3.70 -13.14
N TRP A 44 11.60 -2.99 -12.30
CA TRP A 44 11.30 -2.83 -10.88
C TRP A 44 10.38 -1.64 -10.67
N LEU A 45 9.22 -1.89 -10.07
CA LEU A 45 8.27 -0.82 -9.80
C LEU A 45 8.74 0.06 -8.63
N GLY A 46 9.00 1.34 -8.91
CA GLY A 46 9.26 2.36 -7.88
C GLY A 46 8.01 2.92 -7.17
N ILE A 47 8.24 3.77 -6.16
CA ILE A 47 7.19 4.40 -5.33
C ILE A 47 6.10 5.08 -6.17
N LYS A 48 6.48 5.81 -7.23
CA LYS A 48 5.51 6.52 -8.09
C LYS A 48 4.47 5.58 -8.71
N HIS A 49 4.88 4.36 -9.10
CA HIS A 49 3.97 3.36 -9.66
C HIS A 49 3.00 2.86 -8.59
N MET A 50 3.51 2.63 -7.38
CA MET A 50 2.70 2.17 -6.25
C MET A 50 1.63 3.20 -5.89
N ASP A 51 2.05 4.45 -5.67
CA ASP A 51 1.15 5.51 -5.24
C ASP A 51 0.11 5.83 -6.32
N ALA A 52 0.48 5.79 -7.60
CA ALA A 52 -0.47 5.97 -8.70
C ALA A 52 -1.57 4.90 -8.68
N TYR A 53 -1.20 3.62 -8.58
CA TYR A 53 -2.19 2.55 -8.56
C TYR A 53 -3.02 2.52 -7.26
N ILE A 54 -2.41 2.80 -6.10
CA ILE A 54 -3.12 2.89 -4.82
C ILE A 54 -4.16 4.02 -4.85
N ASN A 55 -3.78 5.21 -5.32
CA ASN A 55 -4.73 6.32 -5.47
C ASN A 55 -5.88 5.97 -6.41
N LEU A 56 -5.60 5.23 -7.49
CA LEU A 56 -6.62 4.76 -8.41
C LEU A 56 -7.62 3.85 -7.69
N LEU A 57 -7.13 2.87 -6.93
CA LEU A 57 -7.98 1.97 -6.15
C LEU A 57 -8.81 2.73 -5.10
N CYS A 58 -8.21 3.71 -4.42
CA CYS A 58 -8.93 4.59 -3.48
C CYS A 58 -10.04 5.38 -4.17
N LYS A 59 -9.77 5.94 -5.35
CA LYS A 59 -10.77 6.65 -6.16
C LYS A 59 -11.91 5.72 -6.57
N ARG A 60 -11.60 4.55 -7.15
CA ARG A 60 -12.59 3.55 -7.60
C ARG A 60 -13.47 3.04 -6.45
N LYS A 61 -12.89 2.84 -5.26
CA LYS A 61 -13.64 2.44 -4.05
C LYS A 61 -14.68 3.50 -3.62
N ASN A 62 -14.39 4.78 -3.87
CA ASN A 62 -15.29 5.88 -3.52
C ASN A 62 -16.21 6.30 -4.67
N ASP A 63 -16.01 5.78 -5.89
CA ASP A 63 -16.85 6.05 -7.05
C ASP A 63 -18.20 5.31 -6.95
N LEU A 64 -19.31 5.98 -7.31
CA LEU A 64 -20.66 5.42 -7.14
C LEU A 64 -20.92 4.15 -7.97
N MET A 65 -20.27 4.03 -9.11
CA MET A 65 -20.44 2.92 -10.05
C MET A 65 -19.49 1.76 -9.70
N GLU A 66 -18.24 2.09 -9.37
CA GLU A 66 -17.20 1.08 -9.12
C GLU A 66 -17.19 0.55 -7.68
N LYS A 67 -17.65 1.32 -6.68
CA LYS A 67 -17.65 0.91 -5.26
C LYS A 67 -18.30 -0.45 -5.00
N LYS A 68 -19.24 -0.91 -5.84
CA LYS A 68 -19.91 -2.21 -5.73
C LYS A 68 -18.93 -3.39 -5.84
N GLN A 69 -17.80 -3.20 -6.50
CA GLN A 69 -16.74 -4.22 -6.63
C GLN A 69 -15.90 -4.31 -5.34
N PHE A 70 -15.82 -3.23 -4.56
CA PHE A 70 -15.04 -3.13 -3.34
C PHE A 70 -15.87 -3.53 -2.14
N LYS A 71 -15.87 -4.82 -1.83
CA LYS A 71 -16.72 -5.40 -0.79
C LYS A 71 -16.21 -5.14 0.63
N ARG A 72 -14.91 -4.89 0.78
CA ARG A 72 -14.28 -4.76 2.10
C ARG A 72 -14.21 -3.29 2.53
N LYS A 73 -14.59 -3.02 3.78
CA LYS A 73 -14.46 -1.69 4.39
C LYS A 73 -13.01 -1.46 4.81
N VAL A 74 -12.23 -0.91 3.91
CA VAL A 74 -10.80 -0.66 4.13
C VAL A 74 -10.40 0.77 3.80
N ALA A 75 -9.40 1.26 4.54
CA ALA A 75 -8.59 2.41 4.15
C ALA A 75 -7.26 1.89 3.59
N VAL A 76 -6.70 2.58 2.61
CA VAL A 76 -5.37 2.27 2.06
C VAL A 76 -4.53 3.53 2.19
N VAL A 77 -3.33 3.40 2.77
CA VAL A 77 -2.35 4.50 2.83
C VAL A 77 -1.35 4.36 1.69
N ASP A 78 -0.72 5.46 1.30
CA ASP A 78 0.34 5.47 0.29
C ASP A 78 1.71 5.04 0.88
N CYS A 79 2.74 5.00 0.04
CA CYS A 79 4.09 4.63 0.46
C CYS A 79 4.74 5.66 1.40
N ALA A 80 4.32 6.93 1.37
CA ALA A 80 4.89 7.98 2.20
C ALA A 80 4.59 7.74 3.69
N PHE A 81 3.40 7.22 4.01
CA PHE A 81 3.01 6.88 5.38
C PHE A 81 4.05 6.01 6.09
N PHE A 82 4.39 4.85 5.53
CA PHE A 82 5.33 3.93 6.19
C PHE A 82 6.78 4.42 6.16
N ASN A 83 7.17 5.15 5.11
CA ASN A 83 8.48 5.78 5.05
C ASN A 83 8.66 6.75 6.23
N GLU A 84 7.65 7.57 6.52
CA GLU A 84 7.66 8.49 7.65
C GLU A 84 7.75 7.74 8.99
N LEU A 85 6.97 6.67 9.18
CA LEU A 85 7.07 5.83 10.38
C LEU A 85 8.49 5.27 10.56
N THR A 86 9.11 4.84 9.47
CA THR A 86 10.47 4.29 9.48
C THR A 86 11.50 5.37 9.84
N LEU A 87 11.38 6.58 9.30
CA LEU A 87 12.25 7.72 9.62
C LEU A 87 12.16 8.10 11.09
N ILE A 88 10.94 8.15 11.65
CA ILE A 88 10.71 8.39 13.08
C ILE A 88 11.35 7.27 13.91
N TRP A 89 11.12 6.01 13.54
CA TRP A 89 11.61 4.88 14.32
C TRP A 89 13.14 4.79 14.34
N ARG A 90 13.81 5.20 13.25
CA ARG A 90 15.29 5.26 13.17
C ARG A 90 15.93 6.14 14.24
N GLN A 91 15.19 7.09 14.83
CA GLN A 91 15.67 7.90 15.96
C GLN A 91 15.86 7.09 17.25
N PHE A 92 15.14 5.97 17.39
CA PHE A 92 15.22 5.05 18.52
C PHE A 92 16.02 3.78 18.17
N GLN A 93 16.00 3.38 16.90
CA GLN A 93 16.68 2.18 16.41
C GLN A 93 17.23 2.43 14.99
N PRO A 94 18.49 2.87 14.84
CA PRO A 94 19.03 3.35 13.56
C PRO A 94 19.00 2.31 12.42
N ASN A 95 19.14 1.02 12.76
CA ASN A 95 18.92 -0.09 11.84
C ASN A 95 18.13 -1.21 12.54
N PHE A 96 17.44 -2.06 11.78
CA PHE A 96 16.55 -3.08 12.33
C PHE A 96 17.23 -4.13 13.22
N HIS A 97 18.55 -4.29 13.09
CA HIS A 97 19.35 -5.24 13.88
C HIS A 97 20.10 -4.56 15.03
N ALA A 98 20.06 -3.23 15.13
CA ALA A 98 20.74 -2.49 16.16
C ALA A 98 19.94 -2.52 17.46
N PRO A 99 20.62 -2.46 18.62
CA PRO A 99 19.95 -2.21 19.87
C PRO A 99 19.25 -0.84 19.85
N LEU A 100 18.25 -0.68 20.71
CA LEU A 100 17.64 0.63 20.93
C LEU A 100 18.70 1.61 21.45
N THR A 101 18.84 2.73 20.77
CA THR A 101 19.73 3.83 21.20
C THR A 101 19.05 4.75 22.20
N LYS A 102 17.71 4.75 22.23
CA LYS A 102 16.89 5.58 23.12
C LYS A 102 15.68 4.79 23.63
N VAL A 103 15.27 5.06 24.86
CA VAL A 103 14.02 4.51 25.40
C VAL A 103 12.83 5.21 24.73
N PHE A 104 11.93 4.42 24.15
CA PHE A 104 10.69 4.92 23.59
C PHE A 104 9.60 4.99 24.66
N TYR A 105 9.05 6.19 24.91
CA TYR A 105 7.95 6.42 25.86
C TYR A 105 6.66 6.77 25.10
N PRO A 106 5.79 5.78 24.79
CA PRO A 106 4.61 6.01 23.96
C PRO A 106 3.69 7.13 24.47
N GLY A 107 3.50 7.23 25.79
CA GLY A 107 2.63 8.25 26.39
C GLY A 107 3.12 9.69 26.24
N LYS A 108 4.40 9.91 25.94
CA LYS A 108 5.02 11.23 25.77
C LYS A 108 5.36 11.55 24.31
N PHE A 109 5.15 10.60 23.39
CA PHE A 109 5.48 10.78 21.99
C PHE A 109 4.49 11.75 21.33
N ASN A 110 5.01 12.78 20.68
CA ASN A 110 4.22 13.70 19.88
C ASN A 110 4.09 13.16 18.46
N VAL A 111 2.90 12.70 18.09
CA VAL A 111 2.64 12.18 16.74
C VAL A 111 2.60 13.36 15.76
N PRO A 112 3.41 13.35 14.68
CA PRO A 112 3.31 14.35 13.62
C PRO A 112 1.89 14.49 13.06
N LEU A 113 1.44 15.73 12.83
CA LEU A 113 0.12 16.02 12.28
C LEU A 113 -0.11 15.32 10.94
N ASP A 114 0.94 15.21 10.12
CA ASP A 114 0.86 14.54 8.82
C ASP A 114 0.40 13.08 8.91
N LEU A 115 0.81 12.36 9.97
CA LEU A 115 0.37 10.98 10.21
C LEU A 115 -1.08 10.92 10.70
N ILE A 116 -1.59 11.98 11.33
CA ILE A 116 -2.98 12.09 11.76
C ILE A 116 -3.90 12.27 10.54
N GLU A 117 -3.46 12.99 9.50
CA GLU A 117 -4.22 13.19 8.25
C GLU A 117 -4.63 11.86 7.59
N TYR A 118 -3.78 10.84 7.62
CA TYR A 118 -4.15 9.50 7.15
C TYR A 118 -5.28 8.89 7.96
N ALA A 119 -5.25 9.06 9.29
CA ALA A 119 -6.23 8.45 10.19
C ALA A 119 -7.61 9.07 10.08
N ILE A 120 -7.68 10.39 9.83
CA ILE A 120 -8.94 11.10 9.58
C ILE A 120 -9.39 11.01 8.12
N GLY A 121 -8.58 10.42 7.24
CA GLY A 121 -8.95 10.08 5.86
C GLY A 121 -8.62 11.14 4.82
N ASN A 122 -7.85 12.17 5.17
CA ASN A 122 -7.45 13.22 4.24
C ASN A 122 -6.29 12.78 3.32
N LYS A 123 -5.61 11.68 3.65
CA LYS A 123 -4.53 11.09 2.85
C LYS A 123 -4.70 9.58 2.64
N PRO A 124 -4.30 9.04 1.46
CA PRO A 124 -3.91 9.77 0.24
C PRO A 124 -5.12 10.48 -0.39
N ALA A 125 -5.01 10.97 -1.62
CA ALA A 125 -6.19 11.49 -2.33
C ALA A 125 -7.28 10.40 -2.38
N TRP A 126 -8.54 10.77 -2.11
CA TRP A 126 -9.65 9.83 -1.88
C TRP A 126 -9.40 8.82 -0.74
N GLY A 127 -8.63 9.22 0.27
CA GLY A 127 -8.44 8.49 1.51
C GLY A 127 -9.76 8.19 2.22
N THR A 128 -9.69 7.34 3.24
CA THR A 128 -10.89 6.96 4.01
C THR A 128 -10.54 7.00 5.49
N ALA A 129 -11.37 7.70 6.26
CA ALA A 129 -11.20 7.83 7.69
C ALA A 129 -11.18 6.44 8.35
N TRP A 130 -10.18 6.17 9.18
CA TRP A 130 -10.03 4.87 9.83
C TRP A 130 -11.25 4.51 10.68
N ALA A 131 -11.93 5.51 11.25
CA ALA A 131 -13.16 5.35 12.04
C ALA A 131 -14.32 4.68 11.26
N SER A 132 -14.30 4.77 9.92
CA SER A 132 -15.36 4.23 9.04
C SER A 132 -15.06 2.86 8.43
N VAL A 133 -13.88 2.29 8.73
CA VAL A 133 -13.39 1.03 8.13
C VAL A 133 -13.07 -0.01 9.19
N ASP A 134 -12.91 -1.25 8.74
CA ASP A 134 -12.53 -2.38 9.60
C ASP A 134 -11.03 -2.66 9.55
N ASP A 135 -10.39 -2.35 8.43
CA ASP A 135 -8.96 -2.56 8.24
C ASP A 135 -8.26 -1.37 7.57
N VAL A 136 -6.96 -1.23 7.84
CA VAL A 136 -6.05 -0.30 7.15
C VAL A 136 -4.97 -1.09 6.41
N ILE A 137 -4.89 -0.92 5.11
CA ILE A 137 -3.87 -1.54 4.26
C ILE A 137 -2.66 -0.62 4.19
N VAL A 138 -1.48 -1.15 4.48
CA VAL A 138 -0.21 -0.41 4.49
C VAL A 138 0.80 -1.08 3.55
N PRO A 139 1.21 -0.42 2.46
CA PRO A 139 2.30 -0.88 1.60
C PRO A 139 3.68 -0.59 2.23
N TYR A 140 4.68 -1.40 1.91
CA TYR A 140 6.05 -1.23 2.41
C TYR A 140 7.11 -1.51 1.34
N PHE A 141 8.16 -0.69 1.36
CA PHE A 141 9.44 -1.04 0.73
C PHE A 141 10.44 -1.42 1.83
N VAL A 142 10.63 -2.72 2.04
CA VAL A 142 11.45 -3.25 3.14
C VAL A 142 12.84 -3.63 2.67
N GLY A 143 13.83 -3.39 3.53
CA GLY A 143 15.23 -3.75 3.28
C GLY A 143 15.87 -3.02 2.08
N GLY A 144 15.19 -2.02 1.52
CA GLY A 144 15.64 -1.31 0.32
C GLY A 144 15.54 -2.12 -0.98
N SER A 145 14.83 -3.25 -0.98
CA SER A 145 14.83 -4.17 -2.13
C SER A 145 13.56 -5.00 -2.33
N HIS A 146 12.53 -4.87 -1.49
CA HIS A 146 11.37 -5.74 -1.61
C HIS A 146 10.07 -5.07 -1.21
N TRP A 147 9.04 -5.22 -2.05
CA TRP A 147 7.70 -4.73 -1.78
C TRP A 147 6.87 -5.80 -1.07
N ILE A 148 6.21 -5.39 0.02
CA ILE A 148 5.21 -6.19 0.75
C ILE A 148 4.07 -5.27 1.18
N PHE A 149 2.96 -5.83 1.68
CA PHE A 149 1.92 -5.04 2.34
C PHE A 149 1.39 -5.76 3.58
N SER A 150 0.69 -5.03 4.44
CA SER A 150 -0.05 -5.63 5.54
C SER A 150 -1.44 -5.08 5.61
N VAL A 151 -2.30 -5.87 6.24
CA VAL A 151 -3.62 -5.46 6.69
C VAL A 151 -3.56 -5.29 8.20
N VAL A 152 -3.78 -4.06 8.66
CA VAL A 152 -3.95 -3.73 10.07
C VAL A 152 -5.43 -3.89 10.40
N HIS A 153 -5.75 -4.93 11.16
CA HIS A 153 -7.11 -5.27 11.53
C HIS A 153 -7.50 -4.51 12.79
N LEU A 154 -8.40 -3.53 12.66
CA LEU A 154 -8.71 -2.60 13.74
C LEU A 154 -9.54 -3.26 14.85
N HIS A 155 -10.33 -4.28 14.52
CA HIS A 155 -11.22 -4.94 15.49
C HIS A 155 -10.49 -5.83 16.50
N ASN A 156 -9.54 -6.64 16.04
CA ASN A 156 -8.78 -7.61 16.85
C ASN A 156 -7.37 -7.10 17.21
N TRP A 157 -7.01 -5.92 16.73
CA TRP A 157 -5.74 -5.25 17.04
C TRP A 157 -4.51 -6.07 16.63
N ASN A 158 -4.55 -6.66 15.44
CA ASN A 158 -3.44 -7.41 14.86
C ASN A 158 -3.08 -6.92 13.44
N ILE A 159 -1.92 -7.35 12.96
CA ILE A 159 -1.39 -7.02 11.64
C ILE A 159 -1.08 -8.33 10.90
N THR A 160 -1.64 -8.49 9.70
CA THR A 160 -1.33 -9.62 8.81
C THR A 160 -0.41 -9.15 7.69
N ILE A 161 0.77 -9.75 7.56
CA ILE A 161 1.79 -9.39 6.57
C ILE A 161 1.71 -10.35 5.37
N TYR A 162 1.63 -9.76 4.18
CA TYR A 162 1.58 -10.43 2.89
C TYR A 162 2.91 -10.27 2.17
N ASP A 163 3.53 -11.38 1.81
CA ASP A 163 4.88 -11.42 1.25
C ASP A 163 4.98 -12.47 0.15
N SER A 164 5.17 -12.02 -1.10
CA SER A 164 5.35 -12.90 -2.26
C SER A 164 6.62 -13.76 -2.18
N ASN A 165 7.58 -13.35 -1.34
CA ASN A 165 8.83 -14.06 -1.06
C ASN A 165 8.79 -14.83 0.27
N SER A 166 7.60 -15.03 0.87
CA SER A 166 7.45 -15.75 2.14
C SER A 166 8.05 -17.17 2.11
N HIS A 167 7.97 -17.85 0.97
CA HIS A 167 8.54 -19.18 0.74
C HIS A 167 10.09 -19.21 0.75
N LEU A 168 10.76 -18.08 0.52
CA LEU A 168 12.23 -17.95 0.64
C LEU A 168 12.68 -17.77 2.10
N LEU A 169 11.76 -17.50 3.02
CA LEU A 169 12.03 -17.25 4.44
C LEU A 169 11.27 -18.22 5.36
N PRO A 170 11.23 -19.54 5.08
CA PRO A 170 10.32 -20.47 5.76
C PRO A 170 10.59 -20.56 7.26
N ASN A 171 11.85 -20.46 7.67
CA ASN A 171 12.28 -20.61 9.06
C ASN A 171 12.53 -19.28 9.79
N ASN A 172 12.16 -18.15 9.18
CA ASN A 172 12.33 -16.83 9.79
C ASN A 172 11.04 -16.00 9.77
N PRO A 173 10.02 -16.39 10.54
CA PRO A 173 8.75 -15.65 10.64
C PRO A 173 8.92 -14.28 11.31
N LYS A 174 9.97 -14.10 12.12
CA LYS A 174 10.22 -12.86 12.86
C LYS A 174 10.82 -11.76 11.98
N HIS A 175 11.57 -12.11 10.93
CA HIS A 175 12.24 -11.14 10.05
C HIS A 175 11.30 -10.02 9.56
N ARG A 176 10.13 -10.39 9.02
CA ARG A 176 9.15 -9.39 8.57
C ARG A 176 8.48 -8.65 9.73
N GLN A 177 8.27 -9.31 10.87
CA GLN A 177 7.69 -8.69 12.06
C GLN A 177 8.59 -7.58 12.64
N GLU A 178 9.91 -7.74 12.49
CA GLU A 178 10.92 -6.74 12.86
C GLU A 178 10.94 -5.59 11.86
N GLN A 179 10.86 -5.87 10.55
CA GLN A 179 10.80 -4.83 9.52
C GLN A 179 9.55 -3.94 9.63
N VAL A 180 8.41 -4.50 10.06
CA VAL A 180 7.18 -3.71 10.30
C VAL A 180 7.06 -3.17 11.74
N LEU A 181 8.12 -3.24 12.55
CA LEU A 181 8.13 -2.72 13.92
C LEU A 181 7.75 -1.23 14.04
N PRO A 182 8.18 -0.33 13.13
CA PRO A 182 7.74 1.07 13.15
C PRO A 182 6.21 1.19 13.16
N LEU A 183 5.55 0.45 12.26
CA LEU A 183 4.09 0.40 12.20
C LEU A 183 3.49 -0.13 13.51
N ARG A 184 3.98 -1.28 14.00
CA ARG A 184 3.46 -1.92 15.21
C ARG A 184 3.53 -1.03 16.45
N ARG A 185 4.52 -0.15 16.53
CA ARG A 185 4.77 0.75 17.66
C ARG A 185 4.08 2.10 17.54
N LEU A 186 4.01 2.66 16.33
CA LEU A 186 3.49 4.01 16.10
C LEU A 186 2.00 4.03 15.77
N PHE A 187 1.45 2.98 15.14
CA PHE A 187 0.02 2.91 14.80
C PHE A 187 -0.93 3.14 15.99
N PRO A 188 -0.71 2.51 17.18
CA PRO A 188 -1.53 2.79 18.36
C PRO A 188 -1.56 4.27 18.79
N LEU A 189 -0.44 4.97 18.60
CA LEU A 189 -0.30 6.37 18.98
C LEU A 189 -1.04 7.28 18.01
N ILE A 190 -0.99 6.96 16.71
CA ILE A 190 -1.74 7.67 15.68
C ILE A 190 -3.23 7.54 15.98
N CYS A 191 -3.75 6.32 16.22
CA CYS A 191 -5.16 6.11 16.60
C CYS A 191 -5.56 6.93 17.85
N LYS A 192 -4.71 6.96 18.88
CA LYS A 192 -5.00 7.75 20.08
C LYS A 192 -5.04 9.24 19.78
N LYS A 193 -4.11 9.75 18.97
CA LYS A 193 -3.99 11.20 18.69
C LYS A 193 -5.00 11.69 17.67
N SER A 194 -5.45 10.85 16.75
CA SER A 194 -6.49 11.18 15.77
C SER A 194 -7.91 11.14 16.34
N GLY A 195 -8.09 10.80 17.62
CA GLY A 195 -9.43 10.60 18.20
C GLY A 195 -10.16 9.38 17.65
N TYR A 196 -9.45 8.42 17.02
CA TYR A 196 -10.07 7.22 16.42
C TYR A 196 -11.01 6.48 17.39
N TYR A 197 -10.65 6.43 18.67
CA TYR A 197 -11.44 5.76 19.71
C TYR A 197 -12.57 6.62 20.29
N ASP A 198 -12.56 7.91 20.05
CA ASP A 198 -13.57 8.83 20.58
C ASP A 198 -14.82 8.80 19.67
N ASP A 199 -14.61 8.66 18.36
CA ASP A 199 -15.70 8.58 17.38
C ASP A 199 -16.11 7.14 17.01
N SER A 200 -15.28 6.14 17.31
CA SER A 200 -15.62 4.75 17.01
C SER A 200 -16.37 4.10 18.19
N LYS A 201 -17.41 3.32 17.90
CA LYS A 201 -18.05 2.39 18.87
C LYS A 201 -17.11 1.26 19.33
N ARG A 202 -15.80 1.38 19.09
CA ARG A 202 -14.81 0.33 19.24
C ARG A 202 -14.13 0.43 20.59
N ARG A 203 -13.71 -0.72 21.11
CA ARG A 203 -13.02 -0.82 22.39
C ARG A 203 -11.71 -0.02 22.32
N LYS A 204 -11.49 0.85 23.31
CA LYS A 204 -10.20 1.52 23.51
C LYS A 204 -9.10 0.47 23.65
N GLN A 205 -8.14 0.48 22.75
CA GLN A 205 -6.92 -0.34 22.87
C GLN A 205 -5.82 0.50 23.53
N GLY A 206 -4.95 -0.17 24.28
CA GLY A 206 -3.79 0.49 24.88
C GLY A 206 -2.76 0.93 23.84
N LEU A 207 -1.71 1.59 24.31
CA LEU A 207 -0.54 1.97 23.48
C LEU A 207 0.48 0.84 23.31
N ALA A 208 0.04 -0.41 23.52
CA ALA A 208 0.88 -1.58 23.42
C ALA A 208 1.25 -1.85 21.95
N CYS A 209 2.46 -2.38 21.75
CA CYS A 209 2.94 -2.80 20.44
C CYS A 209 1.97 -3.82 19.83
N MET A 210 1.53 -3.59 18.59
CA MET A 210 0.63 -4.51 17.91
C MET A 210 1.34 -5.84 17.60
N LYS A 211 0.57 -6.92 17.64
CA LYS A 211 1.03 -8.23 17.17
C LYS A 211 0.99 -8.25 15.65
N ALA A 212 2.06 -8.72 15.02
CA ALA A 212 2.10 -8.91 13.58
C ALA A 212 2.38 -10.38 13.26
N VAL A 213 1.68 -10.92 12.27
CA VAL A 213 1.80 -12.30 11.82
C VAL A 213 2.02 -12.25 10.32
N ARG A 214 3.09 -12.87 9.84
CA ARG A 214 3.27 -13.13 8.42
C ARG A 214 2.48 -14.38 8.07
N LEU A 215 1.76 -14.34 6.94
CA LEU A 215 1.12 -15.54 6.41
C LEU A 215 2.15 -16.66 6.23
N ALA A 216 1.70 -17.90 6.41
CA ALA A 216 2.54 -19.06 6.16
C ALA A 216 2.92 -19.11 4.67
N PRO A 217 4.07 -19.74 4.33
CA PRO A 217 4.43 -19.96 2.93
C PRO A 217 3.25 -20.50 2.10
N TYR A 218 3.11 -20.01 0.87
CA TYR A 218 2.07 -20.41 -0.08
C TYR A 218 0.63 -19.99 0.25
N GLN A 219 0.37 -19.34 1.39
CA GLN A 219 -0.95 -18.72 1.65
C GLN A 219 -1.18 -17.40 0.90
N PHE A 220 -0.11 -16.83 0.35
CA PHE A 220 -0.16 -15.71 -0.59
C PHE A 220 0.60 -16.14 -1.86
N PRO A 221 0.20 -15.68 -3.06
CA PRO A 221 0.86 -16.05 -4.30
C PRO A 221 2.36 -15.77 -4.27
N CYS A 222 3.13 -16.79 -4.66
CA CYS A 222 4.58 -16.74 -4.62
C CYS A 222 5.12 -16.12 -5.91
N GLN A 223 5.98 -15.14 -5.74
CA GLN A 223 6.82 -14.62 -6.81
C GLN A 223 7.93 -15.63 -7.10
N VAL A 224 8.29 -15.80 -8.36
CA VAL A 224 9.41 -16.66 -8.79
C VAL A 224 10.50 -15.90 -9.54
N ASP A 225 10.26 -14.63 -9.88
CA ASP A 225 11.26 -13.74 -10.49
C ASP A 225 11.88 -12.77 -9.45
N GLY A 226 12.72 -11.84 -9.91
CA GLY A 226 13.34 -10.83 -9.05
C GLY A 226 12.59 -9.50 -8.96
N SER A 227 11.77 -9.16 -9.96
CA SER A 227 11.27 -7.79 -10.19
C SER A 227 9.78 -7.61 -9.86
N SER A 228 9.00 -8.68 -9.75
CA SER A 228 7.54 -8.59 -9.68
C SER A 228 6.97 -8.26 -8.30
N CYS A 229 7.78 -8.09 -7.25
CA CYS A 229 7.30 -7.91 -5.88
C CYS A 229 6.31 -6.76 -5.73
N GLY A 230 6.56 -5.66 -6.45
CA GLY A 230 5.66 -4.52 -6.52
C GLY A 230 4.30 -4.85 -7.13
N ALA A 231 4.29 -5.62 -8.22
CA ALA A 231 3.05 -6.01 -8.89
C ALA A 231 2.24 -7.02 -8.06
N PHE A 232 2.90 -7.99 -7.41
CA PHE A 232 2.26 -8.88 -6.45
C PHE A 232 1.63 -8.11 -5.28
N MET A 233 2.34 -7.12 -4.74
CA MET A 233 1.82 -6.26 -3.68
C MET A 233 0.55 -5.53 -4.13
N LEU A 234 0.58 -4.84 -5.28
CA LEU A 234 -0.57 -4.10 -5.80
C LEU A 234 -1.77 -5.02 -6.09
N LYS A 235 -1.53 -6.18 -6.70
CA LYS A 235 -2.58 -7.16 -6.98
C LYS A 235 -3.16 -7.76 -5.69
N GLY A 236 -2.31 -8.02 -4.70
CA GLY A 236 -2.73 -8.47 -3.37
C GLY A 236 -3.61 -7.46 -2.65
N ILE A 237 -3.25 -6.17 -2.70
CA ILE A 237 -4.06 -5.07 -2.15
C ILE A 237 -5.43 -5.04 -2.83
N GLU A 238 -5.47 -5.06 -4.17
CA GLU A 238 -6.73 -5.10 -4.93
C GLU A 238 -7.62 -6.27 -4.47
N TYR A 239 -7.04 -7.47 -4.33
CA TYR A 239 -7.73 -8.68 -3.86
C TYR A 239 -8.35 -8.53 -2.47
N VAL A 240 -7.60 -7.95 -1.53
CA VAL A 240 -8.12 -7.67 -0.18
C VAL A 240 -9.29 -6.67 -0.27
N MET A 241 -9.15 -5.60 -1.06
CA MET A 241 -10.18 -4.56 -1.17
C MET A 241 -11.48 -5.10 -1.80
N VAL A 242 -11.40 -5.98 -2.81
CA VAL A 242 -12.57 -6.62 -3.43
C VAL A 242 -13.15 -7.78 -2.61
N GLY A 243 -12.54 -8.09 -1.45
CA GLY A 243 -13.01 -9.12 -0.53
C GLY A 243 -12.74 -10.56 -1.01
N LYS A 244 -11.66 -10.78 -1.75
CA LYS A 244 -11.22 -12.13 -2.16
C LYS A 244 -10.33 -12.82 -1.12
N GLU A 245 -9.76 -12.11 -0.15
CA GLU A 245 -8.99 -12.72 0.95
C GLU A 245 -9.83 -13.78 1.71
N PRO A 246 -9.26 -14.95 2.07
CA PRO A 246 -7.86 -15.39 1.87
C PRO A 246 -7.62 -16.12 0.53
N ASN A 247 -8.60 -16.15 -0.37
CA ASN A 247 -8.55 -16.88 -1.64
C ASN A 247 -7.87 -16.03 -2.73
N PHE A 248 -6.54 -16.05 -2.74
CA PHE A 248 -5.74 -15.44 -3.79
C PHE A 248 -5.55 -16.44 -4.93
N ASP A 249 -6.32 -16.29 -6.01
CA ASP A 249 -6.34 -17.17 -7.18
C ASP A 249 -5.39 -16.73 -8.33
N PHE A 250 -4.65 -15.62 -8.16
CA PHE A 250 -3.68 -15.15 -9.16
C PHE A 250 -2.30 -15.79 -8.95
N VAL A 251 -1.54 -15.94 -10.04
CA VAL A 251 -0.21 -16.53 -10.07
C VAL A 251 0.79 -15.64 -10.81
N GLN A 252 2.08 -16.02 -10.82
CA GLN A 252 3.14 -15.29 -11.52
C GLN A 252 2.80 -15.00 -12.99
N GLN A 253 2.17 -15.96 -13.68
CA GLN A 253 1.83 -15.86 -15.10
C GLN A 253 0.79 -14.76 -15.38
N ASP A 254 0.01 -14.35 -14.38
CA ASP A 254 -0.98 -13.29 -14.51
C ASP A 254 -0.36 -11.89 -14.37
N ILE A 255 0.83 -11.78 -13.78
CA ILE A 255 1.47 -10.50 -13.45
C ILE A 255 1.75 -9.63 -14.69
N PRO A 256 2.27 -10.14 -15.82
CA PRO A 256 2.46 -9.31 -17.01
C PRO A 256 1.15 -8.73 -17.56
N ALA A 257 0.06 -9.50 -17.51
CA ALA A 257 -1.26 -9.01 -17.94
C ALA A 257 -1.81 -7.96 -16.97
N PHE A 258 -1.66 -8.20 -15.66
CA PHE A 258 -2.01 -7.22 -14.63
C PHE A 258 -1.26 -5.90 -14.81
N ARG A 259 0.07 -5.94 -15.03
CA ARG A 259 0.92 -4.76 -15.25
C ARG A 259 0.43 -3.90 -16.41
N LYS A 260 0.11 -4.53 -17.56
CA LYS A 260 -0.48 -3.85 -18.72
C LYS A 260 -1.84 -3.24 -18.42
N GLN A 261 -2.68 -3.93 -17.67
CA GLN A 261 -3.98 -3.40 -17.28
C GLN A 261 -3.82 -2.20 -16.33
N ALA A 262 -2.93 -2.29 -15.35
CA ALA A 262 -2.64 -1.21 -14.41
C ALA A 262 -2.15 0.05 -15.13
N ALA A 263 -1.28 -0.09 -16.12
CA ALA A 263 -0.80 1.03 -16.94
C ALA A 263 -1.95 1.75 -17.67
N ARG A 264 -2.82 0.99 -18.33
CA ARG A 264 -3.99 1.55 -19.02
C ARG A 264 -4.99 2.19 -18.07
N ASP A 265 -5.23 1.58 -16.92
CA ASP A 265 -6.13 2.10 -15.91
C ASP A 265 -5.62 3.44 -15.32
N ILE A 266 -4.31 3.52 -15.05
CA ILE A 266 -3.67 4.75 -14.59
C ILE A 266 -3.73 5.82 -15.68
N PHE A 267 -3.45 5.47 -16.94
CA PHE A 267 -3.53 6.39 -18.07
C PHE A 267 -4.94 6.94 -18.27
N ALA A 268 -5.96 6.08 -18.20
CA ALA A 268 -7.36 6.47 -18.27
C ALA A 268 -7.77 7.42 -17.13
N ASN A 269 -7.04 7.40 -16.02
CA ASN A 269 -7.20 8.27 -14.87
C ASN A 269 -6.17 9.42 -14.84
N SER A 270 -5.56 9.75 -15.98
CA SER A 270 -4.62 10.86 -16.13
C SER A 270 -5.18 11.95 -17.03
N ILE A 271 -4.63 13.16 -16.92
CA ILE A 271 -4.97 14.32 -17.75
C ILE A 271 -3.72 14.71 -18.54
N GLU A 272 -3.88 14.96 -19.83
CA GLU A 272 -2.81 15.46 -20.70
C GLU A 272 -2.43 16.88 -20.28
N ILE A 273 -1.13 17.18 -20.25
CA ILE A 273 -0.62 18.52 -19.91
C ILE A 273 -0.18 19.19 -21.21
N GLU A 274 -0.69 20.40 -21.47
CA GLU A 274 -0.23 21.28 -22.55
C GLU A 274 1.17 21.86 -22.30
#